data_AF-A0A2W1MLM8-F1
#
_entry.id   AF-A0A2W1MLM8-F1
#
_cell.length_a   1.000
_cell.length_b   1.000
_cell.length_c   1.000
_cell.angle_alpha   90.00
_cell.angle_beta   90.00
_cell.angle_gamma   90.00
#
_symmetry.space_group_name_H-M   'P 1'
#
loop_
_entity.id
_entity.type
_entity.pdbx_description
1 polymer ?
#
loop_
_entity_poly.entity_id
_entity_poly.type
_entity_poly.pdbx_seq_one_letter_code
_entity_poly.pdbx_strand_id
1 'polypeptide(L)' 'MPLLDVSIRLDRRQARSFLTFLHCQYQQAMSECWYSDRYRHTPEGFRGRQVLQDHPHIAGLVRLCRELSRQLDH' A
#
# COMPACT_ATOMS: atom_id res chain seq x y z
N MET A 1 5.92 -14.09 14.81
CA MET A 1 4.45 -13.95 14.82
C MET A 1 3.85 -14.88 13.76
N PRO A 2 2.68 -15.47 14.00
CA PRO A 2 2.02 -16.35 13.02
C PRO A 2 1.49 -15.55 11.82
N LEU A 3 1.54 -16.16 10.63
CA LEU A 3 0.93 -15.62 9.42
C LEU A 3 -0.56 -15.97 9.39
N LEU A 4 -1.37 -15.09 8.80
CA LEU A 4 -2.81 -15.27 8.62
C LEU A 4 -3.14 -15.11 7.13
N ASP A 5 -4.05 -15.93 6.61
CA ASP A 5 -4.57 -15.84 5.25
C ASP A 5 -6.01 -15.30 5.24
N VAL A 6 -6.30 -14.41 4.30
CA VAL A 6 -7.66 -13.92 4.01
C VAL A 6 -7.85 -13.93 2.50
N SER A 7 -8.86 -14.67 2.05
CA SER A 7 -9.20 -14.84 0.64
C SER A 7 -10.53 -14.17 0.31
N ILE A 8 -10.57 -13.38 -0.76
CA ILE A 8 -11.79 -12.74 -1.29
C ILE A 8 -11.98 -13.10 -2.77
N ARG A 9 -13.23 -13.20 -3.21
CA ARG A 9 -13.58 -13.39 -4.63
C ARG A 9 -14.38 -12.19 -5.09
N LEU A 10 -13.88 -11.54 -6.13
CA LEU A 10 -14.48 -10.35 -6.71
C LEU A 10 -14.69 -10.58 -8.20
N ASP A 11 -15.77 -10.07 -8.76
CA ASP A 11 -15.86 -9.93 -10.22
C ASP A 11 -14.90 -8.84 -10.72
N ARG A 12 -14.70 -8.77 -12.05
CA ARG A 12 -13.73 -7.83 -12.65
C ARG A 12 -14.07 -6.36 -12.38
N ARG A 13 -15.36 -6.00 -12.24
CA ARG A 13 -15.79 -4.64 -11.93
C ARG A 13 -15.50 -4.30 -10.46
N GLN A 14 -15.85 -5.21 -9.55
CA GLN A 14 -15.55 -5.10 -8.12
C GLN A 14 -14.05 -5.00 -7.87
N ALA A 15 -13.25 -5.85 -8.53
CA ALA A 15 -11.80 -5.84 -8.42
C ALA A 15 -11.18 -4.50 -8.86
N ARG A 16 -11.65 -3.91 -9.97
CA ARG A 16 -11.20 -2.58 -10.41
C ARG A 16 -11.56 -1.48 -9.40
N SER A 17 -12.80 -1.48 -8.90
CA SER A 17 -13.21 -0.52 -7.86
C SER A 17 -12.41 -0.69 -6.58
N PHE A 18 -12.11 -1.93 -6.19
CA PHE A 18 -11.32 -2.23 -5.01
C PHE A 18 -9.86 -1.78 -5.18
N LEU A 19 -9.27 -1.97 -6.37
CA LEU A 19 -7.94 -1.44 -6.69
C LEU A 19 -7.90 0.09 -6.56
N THR A 20 -8.90 0.81 -7.08
CA THR A 20 -9.03 2.26 -6.91
C THR A 20 -9.10 2.64 -5.43
N PHE A 21 -9.91 1.93 -4.65
CA PHE A 21 -10.01 2.15 -3.20
C PHE A 21 -8.64 1.94 -2.52
N LEU A 22 -7.92 0.86 -2.81
CA LEU A 22 -6.59 0.60 -2.23
C LEU A 22 -5.57 1.69 -2.60
N HIS A 23 -5.61 2.21 -3.83
CA HIS A 23 -4.81 3.37 -4.23
C HIS A 23 -5.13 4.61 -3.39
N CYS A 24 -6.41 4.93 -3.19
CA CYS A 24 -6.82 6.06 -2.33
C CYS A 24 -6.31 5.88 -0.89
N GLN A 25 -6.45 4.68 -0.32
CA GLN A 25 -5.95 4.38 1.02
C GLN A 25 -4.43 4.53 1.13
N TYR A 26 -3.67 4.07 0.13
CA TYR A 26 -2.22 4.25 0.09
C TYR A 26 -1.83 5.72 0.05
N GLN A 27 -2.47 6.51 -0.83
CA GLN A 27 -2.18 7.94 -0.96
C GLN A 27 -2.48 8.70 0.34
N GLN A 28 -3.59 8.38 0.98
CA GLN A 28 -3.95 8.97 2.27
C GLN A 28 -2.94 8.59 3.36
N ALA A 29 -2.61 7.31 3.52
CA ALA A 29 -1.67 6.88 4.56
C ALA A 29 -0.26 7.46 4.34
N MET A 30 0.18 7.57 3.08
CA MET A 30 1.44 8.23 2.74
C MET A 30 1.41 9.72 3.07
N SER A 31 0.32 10.44 2.73
CA SER A 31 0.25 11.88 2.99
C SER A 31 0.28 12.21 4.49
N GLU A 32 -0.32 11.37 5.32
CA GLU A 32 -0.33 11.50 6.79
C GLU A 32 1.08 11.42 7.40
N CYS A 33 2.00 10.65 6.81
CA CYS A 33 3.35 10.46 7.36
C CYS A 33 4.46 11.16 6.56
N TRP A 34 4.22 11.57 5.32
CA TRP A 34 5.25 12.06 4.39
C TRP A 34 6.01 13.30 4.91
N TYR A 35 5.30 14.19 5.62
CA TYR A 35 5.84 15.43 6.18
C TYR A 35 6.20 15.32 7.66
N SER A 36 6.17 14.11 8.23
CA SER A 36 6.61 13.91 9.62
C SER A 36 8.08 14.29 9.78
N ASP A 37 8.38 15.03 10.84
CA ASP A 37 9.75 15.42 11.21
C ASP A 37 10.68 14.22 11.40
N ARG A 38 10.13 13.03 11.69
CA ARG A 38 10.85 11.76 11.75
C ARG A 38 11.70 11.49 10.50
N TYR A 39 11.24 11.94 9.33
CA TYR A 39 11.91 11.71 8.06
C TYR A 39 12.61 12.96 7.51
N ARG A 40 12.77 14.03 8.31
CA ARG A 40 13.36 15.30 7.88
C ARG A 40 14.79 15.13 7.36
N HIS A 41 15.57 14.28 8.01
CA HIS A 41 16.98 14.04 7.67
C HIS A 41 17.21 12.76 6.85
N THR A 42 16.14 12.10 6.40
CA THR A 42 16.27 10.92 5.55
C THR A 42 16.86 11.33 4.20
N PRO A 43 17.91 10.65 3.71
CA PRO A 43 18.49 10.94 2.41
C PRO A 43 17.46 10.89 1.28
N GLU A 44 17.67 11.71 0.25
CA GLU A 44 16.79 11.76 -0.91
C GLU A 44 16.65 10.37 -1.56
N GLY A 45 15.43 10.03 -1.97
CA GLY A 45 15.09 8.71 -2.52
C GLY A 45 14.87 7.61 -1.48
N PHE A 46 15.23 7.79 -0.21
CA PHE A 46 15.06 6.76 0.82
C PHE A 46 13.81 6.94 1.71
N ARG A 47 13.19 8.13 1.71
CA ARG A 47 12.02 8.44 2.55
C ARG A 47 10.90 7.41 2.38
N GLY A 48 10.51 7.12 1.14
CA GLY A 48 9.46 6.14 0.87
C GLY A 48 9.78 4.75 1.43
N ARG A 49 11.03 4.28 1.25
CA ARG A 49 11.46 2.99 1.81
C ARG A 49 11.39 2.97 3.33
N GLN A 50 11.80 4.05 3.98
CA GLN A 50 11.80 4.14 5.44
C GLN A 50 10.37 4.19 6.00
N VAL A 51 9.48 4.95 5.37
CA VAL A 51 8.04 4.96 5.69
C VAL A 51 7.44 3.56 5.61
N LEU A 52 7.73 2.80 4.55
CA LEU A 52 7.19 1.44 4.40
C LEU A 52 7.73 0.44 5.43
N GLN A 53 8.95 0.67 5.95
CA GLN A 53 9.52 -0.14 7.04
C GLN A 53 8.87 0.20 8.37
N ASP A 54 8.65 1.49 8.64
CA ASP A 54 8.07 1.99 9.89
C ASP A 54 6.55 1.74 9.97
N HIS A 55 5.87 1.68 8.83
CA HIS A 55 4.41 1.54 8.73
C HIS A 55 4.02 0.28 7.91
N PRO A 56 4.01 -0.92 8.52
CA PRO A 56 3.84 -2.19 7.81
C PRO A 56 2.48 -2.35 7.11
N HIS A 57 1.44 -1.63 7.56
CA HIS A 57 0.13 -1.60 6.90
C HIS A 57 0.19 -0.88 5.54
N ILE A 58 1.01 0.17 5.39
CA ILE A 58 1.22 0.85 4.10
C ILE A 58 1.95 -0.08 3.12
N ALA A 59 2.97 -0.82 3.61
CA ALA A 59 3.61 -1.86 2.82
C ALA A 59 2.61 -2.96 2.40
N GLY A 60 1.64 -3.27 3.25
CA GLY A 60 0.50 -4.13 2.93
C GLY A 60 -0.32 -3.60 1.75
N LEU A 61 -0.71 -2.33 1.78
CA LEU A 61 -1.45 -1.68 0.68
C LEU A 61 -0.69 -1.75 -0.64
N VAL A 62 0.62 -1.45 -0.65
CA VAL A 62 1.45 -1.56 -1.87
C VAL A 62 1.45 -2.98 -2.43
N ARG A 63 1.60 -4.00 -1.56
CA ARG A 63 1.57 -5.41 -1.98
C ARG A 63 0.21 -5.79 -2.56
N LEU A 64 -0.88 -5.38 -1.90
CA LEU A 64 -2.25 -5.65 -2.35
C LEU A 64 -2.54 -4.98 -3.71
N CYS A 65 -2.18 -3.71 -3.88
CA CYS A 65 -2.32 -3.02 -5.18
C CYS A 65 -1.57 -3.76 -6.28
N ARG A 66 -0.30 -4.13 -6.06
CA ARG A 66 0.52 -4.81 -7.07
C ARG A 66 -0.07 -6.17 -7.45
N GLU A 67 -0.48 -6.95 -6.46
CA GLU A 67 -1.03 -8.29 -6.71
C GLU A 67 -2.39 -8.22 -7.41
N LEU A 68 -3.28 -7.32 -6.99
CA LEU A 68 -4.59 -7.15 -7.63
C LEU A 68 -4.47 -6.59 -9.06
N SER A 69 -3.58 -5.62 -9.30
CA SER A 69 -3.29 -5.12 -10.66
C SER A 69 -2.79 -6.25 -11.55
N ARG A 70 -1.84 -7.05 -11.06
CA ARG A 70 -1.31 -8.21 -11.79
C ARG A 70 -2.43 -9.19 -12.17
N GLN A 71 -3.34 -9.50 -11.25
CA GLN A 71 -4.49 -10.39 -11.53
C GLN A 71 -5.51 -9.77 -12.51
N LEU A 72 -5.63 -8.44 -12.56
CA LEU A 72 -6.53 -7.73 -13.47
C LEU A 72 -5.99 -7.58 -14.90
N ASP A 73 -4.67 -7.61 -15.07
CA ASP A 73 -3.97 -7.51 -16.36
C ASP A 73 -3.87 -8.86 -17.09
N HIS A 74 -4.05 -9.97 -16.36
CA HIS A 74 -4.24 -11.31 -16.92
C HIS A 74 -5.72 -11.60 -17.27
#